data_AF-A0A7S3CUC5-F1
#
_entry.id   AF-A0A7S3CUC5-F1
#
_cell.length_a   1.000
_cell.length_b   1.000
_cell.length_c   1.000
_cell.angle_alpha   90.00
_cell.angle_beta   90.00
_cell.angle_gamma   90.00
#
_symmetry.space_group_name_H-M   'P 1'
#
loop_
_entity.id
_entity.type
_entity.pdbx_description
1 polymer ?
#
loop_
_entity_poly.entity_id
_entity_poly.type
_entity_poly.pdbx_seq_one_letter_code
_entity_poly.pdbx_strand_id
1 'polypeptide(L)'
;MTEYLYDRENPKSNFRQRLTGIEGFMYGNPNMNERADMIGRALAKETDGDFTKFVMKTAKPRDMAQKWRMFKNIARFVKNPFGYLFWKQMTITSQNRFRLTWFLLIWHLYQSFALYMLTKNKKEGMIHKWYWHIGMVNHYYGAPKSRYFFPADRKKNYVRYSNFHQMRQNKRTSMIHTNWWCRDQNFRKYFDMRKRNDIKPALSGFKDEPIYNEQMRQMQEWIDLRHSKQSK
;
A
#
# COMPACT_ATOMS: atom_id res chain seq x y z
N MET A 1 0.94 31.78 -30.51
CA MET A 1 1.47 31.29 -29.21
C MET A 1 0.54 30.35 -28.43
N THR A 2 -0.74 30.22 -28.80
CA THR A 2 -1.71 29.37 -28.06
C THR A 2 -1.68 27.88 -28.45
N GLU A 3 -1.15 27.54 -29.62
CA GLU A 3 -1.08 26.14 -30.11
C GLU A 3 -0.14 25.24 -29.30
N TYR A 4 0.88 25.81 -28.64
CA TYR A 4 1.78 25.04 -27.79
C TYR A 4 1.16 24.69 -26.42
N LEU A 5 0.16 25.46 -25.98
CA LEU A 5 -0.44 25.32 -24.65
C LEU A 5 -1.59 24.31 -24.62
N TYR A 6 -2.34 24.17 -25.72
CA TYR A 6 -3.53 23.33 -25.78
C TYR A 6 -3.59 22.50 -27.06
N ASP A 7 -3.86 21.20 -26.90
CA ASP A 7 -4.11 20.32 -28.04
C ASP A 7 -5.49 20.64 -28.65
N ARG A 8 -5.50 21.05 -29.91
CA ARG A 8 -6.74 21.26 -30.67
C ARG A 8 -7.32 19.93 -31.14
N GLU A 9 -8.63 19.92 -31.39
CA GLU A 9 -9.22 18.80 -32.12
C GLU A 9 -8.71 18.77 -33.55
N ASN A 10 -8.50 17.56 -34.08
CA ASN A 10 -8.03 17.38 -35.45
C ASN A 10 -9.06 18.00 -36.42
N PRO A 11 -8.71 18.98 -37.26
CA PRO A 11 -9.67 19.59 -38.18
C PRO A 11 -10.25 18.58 -39.18
N LYS A 12 -9.55 17.45 -39.46
CA LYS A 12 -10.06 16.35 -40.28
C LYS A 12 -11.11 15.48 -39.56
N SER A 13 -11.29 15.59 -38.24
CA SER A 13 -12.43 14.94 -37.54
C SER A 13 -13.73 15.73 -37.66
N ASN A 14 -13.73 16.91 -38.28
CA ASN A 14 -14.94 17.68 -38.63
C ASN A 14 -15.71 17.12 -39.83
N PHE A 15 -15.53 15.84 -40.22
CA PHE A 15 -16.49 15.21 -41.11
C PHE A 15 -17.84 15.16 -40.39
N ARG A 16 -18.67 16.15 -40.74
CA ARG A 16 -19.93 16.60 -40.14
C ARG A 16 -20.94 15.47 -40.06
N GLN A 17 -20.88 14.63 -39.03
CA GLN A 17 -22.08 13.95 -38.58
C GLN A 17 -22.94 15.00 -37.87
N ARG A 18 -24.06 15.39 -38.50
CA ARG A 18 -25.14 16.04 -37.78
C ARG A 18 -25.76 14.99 -36.88
N LEU A 19 -25.58 15.16 -35.58
CA LEU A 19 -26.14 14.28 -34.57
C LEU A 19 -27.41 14.94 -34.03
N THR A 20 -28.45 14.13 -33.87
CA THR A 20 -29.74 14.55 -33.33
C THR A 20 -29.68 14.82 -31.82
N GLY A 21 -28.63 14.34 -31.13
CA GLY A 21 -28.45 14.48 -29.68
C GLY A 21 -29.03 13.33 -28.85
N ILE A 22 -29.65 12.33 -29.49
CA ILE A 22 -30.27 11.17 -28.82
C ILE A 22 -29.26 10.37 -27.99
N GLU A 23 -28.07 10.11 -28.52
CA GLU A 23 -27.08 9.25 -27.86
C GLU A 23 -26.43 9.89 -26.63
N GLY A 24 -26.41 11.22 -26.57
CA GLY A 24 -25.86 12.00 -25.46
C GLY A 24 -26.93 12.55 -24.52
N PHE A 25 -28.14 11.97 -24.51
CA PHE A 25 -29.24 12.52 -23.74
C PHE A 25 -28.96 12.53 -22.24
N MET A 26 -29.12 13.70 -21.63
CA MET A 26 -28.83 13.92 -20.21
C MET A 26 -30.09 13.73 -19.38
N TYR A 27 -30.27 12.53 -18.85
CA TYR A 27 -31.35 12.21 -17.93
C TYR A 27 -31.15 12.92 -16.58
N GLY A 28 -32.25 13.36 -15.96
CA GLY A 28 -32.24 13.96 -14.61
C GLY A 28 -31.96 15.46 -14.55
N ASN A 29 -31.67 16.12 -15.68
CA ASN A 29 -31.62 17.58 -15.71
C ASN A 29 -33.03 18.17 -15.60
N PRO A 30 -33.21 19.32 -14.92
CA PRO A 30 -34.52 19.95 -14.78
C PRO A 30 -35.15 20.33 -16.12
N ASN A 31 -34.33 20.60 -17.14
CA ASN A 31 -34.77 20.90 -18.50
C ASN A 31 -34.78 19.70 -19.46
N MET A 32 -35.01 18.49 -18.93
CA MET A 32 -35.01 17.25 -19.73
C MET A 32 -36.07 17.29 -20.84
N ASN A 33 -37.26 17.81 -20.56
CA ASN A 33 -38.36 17.86 -21.53
C ASN A 33 -38.06 18.82 -22.69
N GLU A 34 -37.47 19.98 -22.40
CA GLU A 34 -37.03 20.94 -23.43
C GLU A 34 -35.95 20.33 -24.33
N ARG A 35 -35.01 19.58 -23.75
CA ARG A 35 -33.99 18.86 -24.52
C ARG A 35 -34.59 17.78 -25.40
N ALA A 36 -35.58 17.03 -24.90
CA ALA A 36 -36.29 16.02 -25.68
C ALA A 36 -37.08 16.66 -26.84
N ASP A 37 -37.72 17.81 -26.60
CA ASP A 37 -38.41 18.57 -27.64
C ASP A 37 -37.43 19.05 -28.73
N MET A 38 -36.26 19.57 -28.35
CA MET A 38 -35.23 19.97 -29.32
C MET A 38 -34.72 18.80 -30.17
N ILE A 39 -34.61 17.60 -29.59
CA ILE A 39 -34.27 16.37 -30.32
C ILE A 39 -35.42 16.00 -31.27
N GLY A 40 -36.67 16.08 -30.81
CA GLY A 40 -37.86 15.86 -31.62
C GLY A 40 -37.94 16.80 -32.82
N ARG A 41 -37.67 18.10 -32.61
CA ARG A 41 -37.59 19.11 -33.68
C ARG A 41 -36.48 18.82 -34.68
N ALA A 42 -35.30 18.42 -34.20
CA ALA A 42 -34.17 18.05 -35.06
C ALA A 42 -34.50 16.83 -35.92
N LEU A 43 -35.10 15.80 -35.32
CA LEU A 43 -35.56 14.60 -36.03
C LEU A 43 -36.64 14.93 -37.06
N ALA A 44 -37.67 15.68 -36.67
CA ALA A 44 -38.74 16.09 -37.58
C ALA A 44 -38.21 16.90 -38.76
N LYS A 45 -37.19 17.75 -38.56
CA LYS A 45 -36.53 18.48 -39.64
C LYS A 45 -35.75 17.56 -40.58
N GLU A 46 -35.13 16.49 -40.08
CA GLU A 46 -34.40 15.53 -40.89
C GLU A 46 -35.30 14.54 -41.64
N THR A 47 -36.56 14.39 -41.21
CA THR A 47 -37.52 13.45 -41.81
C THR A 47 -38.75 14.10 -42.42
N ASP A 48 -38.75 15.43 -42.58
CA ASP A 48 -39.90 16.21 -43.08
C ASP A 48 -41.20 15.96 -42.29
N GLY A 49 -41.09 15.79 -40.96
CA GLY A 49 -42.21 15.52 -40.06
C GLY A 49 -42.66 14.06 -40.01
N ASP A 50 -42.12 13.18 -40.88
CA ASP A 50 -42.48 11.76 -40.92
C ASP A 50 -41.44 10.88 -40.20
N PHE A 51 -41.70 10.56 -38.94
CA PHE A 51 -40.79 9.74 -38.13
C PHE A 51 -40.63 8.30 -38.64
N THR A 52 -41.52 7.80 -39.50
CA THR A 52 -41.38 6.44 -40.05
C THR A 52 -40.10 6.32 -40.88
N LYS A 53 -39.69 7.38 -41.58
CA LYS A 53 -38.41 7.46 -42.30
C LYS A 53 -37.20 7.27 -41.39
N PHE A 54 -37.26 7.75 -40.15
CA PHE A 54 -36.19 7.53 -39.16
C PHE A 54 -36.21 6.09 -38.64
N VAL A 55 -37.38 5.52 -38.38
CA VAL A 55 -37.55 4.14 -37.90
C VAL A 55 -37.08 3.13 -38.95
N MET A 56 -37.41 3.37 -40.22
CA MET A 56 -37.05 2.50 -41.34
C MET A 56 -35.56 2.59 -41.74
N LYS A 57 -34.81 3.59 -41.26
CA LYS A 57 -33.36 3.64 -41.48
C LYS A 57 -32.68 2.49 -40.74
N THR A 58 -32.12 1.55 -41.49
CA THR A 58 -31.38 0.39 -40.99
C THR A 58 -30.13 0.78 -40.21
N ALA A 59 -29.46 1.87 -40.60
CA ALA A 59 -28.30 2.42 -39.90
C ALA A 59 -28.66 3.71 -39.17
N LYS A 60 -28.94 3.59 -37.87
CA LYS A 60 -29.09 4.76 -37.00
C LYS A 60 -27.73 5.46 -36.84
N PRO A 61 -27.65 6.79 -36.97
CA PRO A 61 -26.39 7.52 -36.87
C PRO A 61 -25.82 7.38 -35.46
N ARG A 62 -24.54 7.01 -35.37
CA ARG A 62 -23.77 7.00 -34.11
C ARG A 62 -22.86 8.19 -34.01
N ASP A 63 -22.66 8.71 -32.80
CA ASP A 63 -21.71 9.77 -32.45
C ASP A 63 -20.29 9.22 -32.49
N MET A 64 -19.70 9.24 -33.68
CA MET A 64 -18.33 8.79 -33.89
C MET A 64 -17.30 9.71 -33.23
N ALA A 65 -17.67 10.94 -32.86
CA ALA A 65 -16.78 11.87 -32.17
C ALA A 65 -16.47 11.39 -30.74
N GLN A 66 -17.38 10.66 -30.11
CA GLN A 66 -17.20 10.13 -28.76
C GLN A 66 -16.34 8.87 -28.69
N LYS A 67 -16.15 8.15 -29.81
CA LYS A 67 -15.47 6.83 -29.85
C LYS A 67 -14.12 6.78 -29.12
N TRP A 68 -13.31 7.83 -29.28
CA TRP A 68 -11.97 7.91 -28.68
C TRP A 68 -11.88 8.87 -27.49
N ARG A 69 -13.01 9.41 -27.02
CA ARG A 69 -13.04 10.45 -25.98
C ARG A 69 -12.42 9.98 -24.67
N MET A 70 -12.64 8.72 -24.29
CA MET A 70 -12.04 8.10 -23.11
C MET A 70 -10.51 8.10 -23.22
N PHE A 71 -9.96 7.58 -24.32
CA PHE A 71 -8.52 7.53 -24.54
C PHE A 71 -7.88 8.91 -24.63
N LYS A 72 -8.54 9.88 -25.28
CA LYS A 72 -8.10 11.28 -25.30
C LYS A 72 -8.02 11.87 -23.88
N ASN A 73 -8.99 11.57 -23.03
CA ASN A 73 -8.97 12.03 -21.63
C ASN A 73 -7.88 11.34 -20.80
N ILE A 74 -7.63 10.04 -21.00
CA ILE A 74 -6.51 9.33 -20.38
C ILE A 74 -5.19 9.95 -20.82
N ALA A 75 -5.01 10.21 -22.11
CA ALA A 75 -3.80 10.85 -22.64
C ALA A 75 -3.59 12.26 -22.04
N ARG A 76 -4.66 13.06 -21.89
CA ARG A 76 -4.60 14.37 -21.21
C ARG A 76 -4.21 14.23 -19.74
N PHE A 77 -4.75 13.24 -19.04
CA PHE A 77 -4.39 12.95 -17.66
C PHE A 77 -2.93 12.53 -17.52
N VAL A 78 -2.41 11.68 -18.42
CA VAL A 78 -1.00 11.29 -18.44
C VAL A 78 -0.08 12.48 -18.77
N LYS A 79 -0.48 13.34 -19.73
CA LYS A 79 0.29 14.52 -20.13
C LYS A 79 0.43 15.55 -19.00
N ASN A 80 -0.66 15.83 -18.29
CA ASN A 80 -0.66 16.74 -17.15
C ASN A 80 -1.72 16.31 -16.12
N PRO A 81 -1.35 15.43 -15.16
CA PRO A 81 -2.32 14.85 -14.23
C PRO A 81 -2.91 15.90 -13.29
N PHE A 82 -2.08 16.81 -12.80
CA PHE A 82 -2.52 17.87 -11.87
C PHE A 82 -3.43 18.88 -12.55
N GLY A 83 -3.05 19.37 -13.74
CA GLY A 83 -3.88 20.30 -14.50
C GLY A 83 -5.23 19.67 -14.88
N TYR A 84 -5.22 18.42 -15.34
CA TYR A 84 -6.46 17.71 -15.68
C TYR A 84 -7.38 17.56 -14.46
N LEU A 85 -6.85 17.13 -13.30
CA LEU A 85 -7.63 17.00 -12.07
C LEU A 85 -8.14 18.36 -11.57
N PHE A 86 -7.30 19.40 -11.59
CA PHE A 86 -7.67 20.75 -11.18
C PHE A 86 -8.91 21.25 -11.94
N TRP A 87 -8.85 21.23 -13.28
CA TRP A 87 -9.97 21.70 -14.11
C TRP A 87 -11.22 20.82 -14.00
N LYS A 88 -11.06 19.51 -13.77
CA LYS A 88 -12.20 18.60 -13.54
C LYS A 88 -12.86 18.78 -12.18
N GLN A 89 -12.09 19.18 -11.17
CA GLN A 89 -12.56 19.31 -9.79
C GLN A 89 -12.93 20.75 -9.41
N MET A 90 -12.62 21.75 -10.27
CA MET A 90 -12.82 23.18 -9.99
C MET A 90 -14.26 23.53 -9.60
N THR A 91 -15.25 22.96 -10.29
CA THR A 91 -16.67 23.23 -10.03
C THR A 91 -17.16 22.68 -8.69
N ILE A 92 -16.49 21.65 -8.17
CA ILE A 92 -16.81 21.03 -6.88
C ILE A 92 -16.04 21.70 -5.75
N THR A 93 -14.79 22.12 -6.00
CA THR A 93 -13.91 22.75 -4.99
C THR A 93 -14.25 24.20 -4.70
N SER A 94 -14.97 24.89 -5.59
CA SER A 94 -15.47 26.25 -5.34
C SER A 94 -16.54 26.31 -4.23
N GLN A 95 -17.09 25.17 -3.82
CA GLN A 95 -18.13 25.10 -2.79
C GLN A 95 -17.50 24.96 -1.38
N ASN A 96 -17.69 25.96 -0.52
CA ASN A 96 -17.03 26.06 0.81
C ASN A 96 -17.24 24.85 1.74
N ARG A 97 -18.40 24.18 1.65
CA ARG A 97 -18.74 23.02 2.51
C ARG A 97 -17.83 21.81 2.30
N PHE A 98 -17.13 21.75 1.17
CA PHE A 98 -16.32 20.58 0.82
C PHE A 98 -14.94 20.59 1.49
N ARG A 99 -14.44 21.73 1.98
CA ARG A 99 -13.04 21.84 2.44
C ARG A 99 -12.75 20.97 3.67
N LEU A 100 -13.60 21.04 4.70
CA LEU A 100 -13.44 20.22 5.91
C LEU A 100 -13.64 18.72 5.61
N THR A 101 -14.66 18.38 4.84
CA THR A 101 -14.94 17.00 4.44
C THR A 101 -13.80 16.40 3.62
N TRP A 102 -13.17 17.19 2.72
CA TRP A 102 -11.98 16.78 1.99
C TRP A 102 -10.80 16.52 2.90
N PHE A 103 -10.56 17.37 3.88
CA PHE A 103 -9.48 17.15 4.85
C PHE A 103 -9.70 15.84 5.63
N LEU A 104 -10.91 15.61 6.13
CA LEU A 104 -11.26 14.37 6.83
C LEU A 104 -11.13 13.13 5.93
N LEU A 105 -11.54 13.24 4.67
CA LEU A 105 -11.41 12.17 3.68
C LEU A 105 -9.94 11.84 3.40
N ILE A 106 -9.12 12.85 3.13
CA ILE A 106 -7.68 12.68 2.87
C ILE A 106 -7.01 12.05 4.09
N TRP A 107 -7.34 12.54 5.30
CA TRP A 107 -6.84 11.99 6.55
C TRP A 107 -7.22 10.52 6.71
N HIS A 108 -8.49 10.17 6.48
CA HIS A 108 -8.96 8.79 6.62
C HIS A 108 -8.30 7.85 5.60
N LEU A 109 -8.22 8.25 4.33
CA LEU A 109 -7.55 7.48 3.29
C LEU A 109 -6.06 7.29 3.60
N TYR A 110 -5.39 8.33 4.11
CA TYR A 110 -4.00 8.24 4.53
C TYR A 110 -3.82 7.26 5.69
N GLN A 111 -4.68 7.31 6.72
CA GLN A 111 -4.63 6.36 7.83
C GLN A 111 -4.87 4.92 7.37
N SER A 112 -5.85 4.68 6.50
CA SER A 112 -6.11 3.36 5.91
C SER A 112 -4.90 2.86 5.11
N PHE A 113 -4.27 3.72 4.33
CA PHE A 113 -3.07 3.39 3.56
C PHE A 113 -1.88 3.07 4.46
N ALA A 114 -1.61 3.88 5.48
CA ALA A 114 -0.54 3.65 6.45
C ALA A 114 -0.76 2.33 7.21
N LEU A 115 -1.98 2.06 7.67
CA LEU A 115 -2.34 0.80 8.30
C LEU A 115 -2.16 -0.38 7.35
N TYR A 116 -2.57 -0.25 6.09
CA TYR A 116 -2.33 -1.26 5.07
C TYR A 116 -0.83 -1.55 4.89
N MET A 117 0.01 -0.53 4.76
CA MET A 117 1.46 -0.71 4.60
C MET A 117 2.10 -1.39 5.82
N LEU A 118 1.71 -1.00 7.03
CA LEU A 118 2.19 -1.61 8.28
C LEU A 118 1.74 -3.07 8.42
N THR A 119 0.49 -3.36 8.07
CA THR A 119 -0.09 -4.70 8.20
C THR A 119 0.31 -5.63 7.06
N LYS A 120 0.59 -5.11 5.86
CA LYS A 120 1.01 -5.88 4.68
C LYS A 120 2.28 -6.68 4.99
N ASN A 121 3.32 -6.04 5.48
CA ASN A 121 4.59 -6.71 5.81
C ASN A 121 4.40 -7.78 6.90
N LYS A 122 3.56 -7.49 7.91
CA LYS A 122 3.24 -8.45 8.97
C LYS A 122 2.45 -9.64 8.41
N LYS A 123 1.47 -9.39 7.54
CA LYS A 123 0.64 -10.41 6.90
C LYS A 123 1.47 -11.29 5.98
N GLU A 124 2.29 -10.72 5.10
CA GLU A 124 3.21 -11.45 4.22
C GLU A 124 4.20 -12.28 5.03
N GLY A 125 4.75 -11.73 6.13
CA GLY A 125 5.61 -12.47 7.05
C GLY A 125 4.90 -13.63 7.78
N MET A 126 3.63 -13.44 8.17
CA MET A 126 2.82 -14.51 8.77
C MET A 126 2.49 -15.61 7.75
N ILE A 127 2.15 -15.23 6.52
CA ILE A 127 1.90 -16.16 5.41
C ILE A 127 3.17 -16.96 5.10
N HIS A 128 4.32 -16.31 4.99
CA HIS A 128 5.60 -16.98 4.76
C HIS A 128 5.95 -17.94 5.90
N LYS A 129 5.78 -17.53 7.16
CA LYS A 129 5.97 -18.42 8.32
C LYS A 129 5.02 -19.61 8.26
N TRP A 130 3.74 -19.40 7.93
CA TRP A 130 2.77 -20.48 7.81
C TRP A 130 3.19 -21.49 6.73
N TYR A 131 3.58 -21.02 5.54
CA TYR A 131 4.12 -21.87 4.48
C TYR A 131 5.37 -22.64 4.92
N TRP A 132 6.27 -22.02 5.69
CA TRP A 132 7.42 -22.70 6.27
C TRP A 132 7.01 -23.83 7.23
N HIS A 133 6.03 -23.61 8.11
CA HIS A 133 5.59 -24.63 9.07
C HIS A 133 4.89 -25.82 8.39
N ILE A 134 4.17 -25.58 7.30
CA ILE A 134 3.58 -26.64 6.48
C ILE A 134 4.64 -27.33 5.60
N GLY A 135 5.81 -26.72 5.44
CA GLY A 135 6.91 -27.24 4.62
C GLY A 135 6.73 -26.96 3.13
N MET A 136 5.89 -25.97 2.78
CA MET A 136 5.70 -25.49 1.41
C MET A 136 6.83 -24.56 0.94
N VAL A 137 7.56 -23.94 1.87
CA VAL A 137 8.73 -23.10 1.62
C VAL A 137 9.87 -23.58 2.51
N ASN A 138 11.08 -23.68 1.97
CA ASN A 138 12.27 -23.99 2.75
C ASN A 138 13.42 -23.02 2.40
N HIS A 139 14.62 -23.23 2.97
CA HIS A 139 15.77 -22.36 2.72
C HIS A 139 16.25 -22.40 1.25
N TYR A 140 15.95 -23.49 0.53
CA TYR A 140 16.42 -23.76 -0.83
C TYR A 140 15.35 -23.50 -1.91
N TYR A 141 14.07 -23.52 -1.54
CA TYR A 141 12.91 -23.43 -2.42
C TYR A 141 11.99 -22.32 -1.89
N GLY A 142 11.76 -21.31 -2.72
CA GLY A 142 10.80 -20.23 -2.45
C GLY A 142 9.34 -20.70 -2.51
N ALA A 143 8.40 -19.74 -2.57
CA ALA A 143 6.98 -20.04 -2.67
C ALA A 143 6.69 -21.05 -3.80
N PRO A 144 5.88 -22.09 -3.55
CA PRO A 144 5.71 -23.17 -4.50
C PRO A 144 5.04 -22.66 -5.78
N LYS A 145 5.71 -22.87 -6.92
CA LYS A 145 5.19 -22.55 -8.26
C LYS A 145 4.38 -23.70 -8.88
N SER A 146 4.31 -24.87 -8.22
CA SER A 146 3.75 -26.11 -8.77
C SER A 146 2.53 -26.61 -7.99
N ARG A 147 1.58 -27.21 -8.70
CA ARG A 147 0.36 -27.84 -8.15
C ARG A 147 0.61 -29.21 -7.48
N TYR A 148 1.79 -29.78 -7.63
CA TYR A 148 2.11 -31.12 -7.11
C TYR A 148 2.92 -31.00 -5.81
N PHE A 149 2.28 -31.41 -4.71
CA PHE A 149 2.79 -31.32 -3.35
C PHE A 149 3.52 -32.62 -2.97
N PHE A 150 4.78 -32.51 -2.54
CA PHE A 150 5.39 -33.54 -1.70
C PHE A 150 5.40 -33.00 -0.26
N PRO A 151 4.69 -33.64 0.70
CA PRO A 151 4.66 -33.14 2.07
C PRO A 151 6.07 -33.20 2.67
N ALA A 152 6.51 -32.11 3.30
CA ALA A 152 7.78 -32.11 4.02
C ALA A 152 7.76 -33.13 5.15
N ASP A 153 8.87 -33.84 5.34
CA ASP A 153 9.03 -34.86 6.39
C ASP A 153 8.88 -34.24 7.79
N ARG A 154 7.78 -34.55 8.48
CA ARG A 154 7.38 -33.90 9.73
C ARG A 154 7.99 -34.55 10.97
N LYS A 155 8.84 -35.57 10.83
CA LYS A 155 9.42 -36.32 11.97
C LYS A 155 10.12 -35.45 13.01
N LYS A 156 10.63 -34.26 12.64
CA LYS A 156 11.31 -33.32 13.56
C LYS A 156 10.42 -32.22 14.17
N ASN A 157 9.16 -32.09 13.75
CA ASN A 157 8.27 -30.98 14.18
C ASN A 157 7.41 -31.31 15.41
N TYR A 158 7.33 -32.57 15.83
CA TYR A 158 6.50 -33.00 16.97
C TYR A 158 6.96 -32.46 18.34
N VAL A 159 8.20 -31.99 18.47
CA VAL A 159 8.74 -31.50 19.75
C VAL A 159 8.27 -30.07 20.09
N ARG A 160 7.57 -29.37 19.18
CA ARG A 160 7.23 -27.93 19.35
C ARG A 160 5.87 -27.63 19.98
N TYR A 161 5.06 -28.62 20.32
CA TYR A 161 3.65 -28.42 20.72
C TYR A 161 3.40 -28.28 22.22
N SER A 162 4.41 -28.18 23.08
CA SER A 162 4.19 -28.13 24.55
C SER A 162 3.95 -26.73 25.14
N ASN A 163 3.95 -25.64 24.36
CA ASN A 163 3.84 -24.30 24.95
C ASN A 163 2.94 -23.34 24.12
N PHE A 164 1.62 -23.55 24.19
CA PHE A 164 0.64 -22.57 23.68
C PHE A 164 0.76 -21.18 24.34
N HIS A 165 1.31 -21.09 25.56
CA HIS A 165 1.59 -19.81 26.23
C HIS A 165 2.75 -19.02 25.61
N GLN A 166 3.63 -19.64 24.81
CA GLN A 166 4.70 -18.91 24.09
C GLN A 166 4.22 -18.18 22.83
N MET A 167 3.04 -18.52 22.27
CA MET A 167 2.57 -17.89 21.02
C MET A 167 2.13 -16.43 21.19
N ARG A 168 1.73 -16.02 22.41
CA ARG A 168 1.11 -14.70 22.64
C ARG A 168 2.08 -13.60 23.04
N GLN A 169 3.31 -13.92 23.41
CA GLN A 169 4.30 -12.90 23.77
C GLN A 169 5.20 -12.60 22.56
N ASN A 170 5.29 -11.31 22.22
CA ASN A 170 6.29 -10.84 21.26
C ASN A 170 7.68 -11.16 21.83
N LYS A 171 8.33 -12.20 21.29
CA LYS A 171 9.71 -12.53 21.63
C LYS A 171 10.59 -11.35 21.22
N ARG A 172 11.14 -10.63 22.21
CA ARG A 172 12.11 -9.57 21.95
C ARG A 172 13.43 -10.22 21.56
N THR A 173 14.08 -9.74 20.51
CA THR A 173 15.42 -10.20 20.10
C THR A 173 16.44 -10.07 21.23
N SER A 174 16.26 -9.11 22.14
CA SER A 174 17.07 -8.97 23.35
C SER A 174 16.97 -10.13 24.33
N MET A 175 15.97 -11.01 24.23
CA MET A 175 15.81 -12.21 25.06
C MET A 175 16.56 -13.43 24.51
N ILE A 176 17.15 -13.31 23.32
CA ILE A 176 17.96 -14.38 22.72
C ILE A 176 19.40 -14.16 23.19
N HIS A 177 19.78 -14.83 24.26
CA HIS A 177 21.13 -14.78 24.81
C HIS A 177 21.90 -16.05 24.41
N THR A 178 23.22 -15.93 24.24
CA THR A 178 24.06 -17.14 24.22
C THR A 178 24.00 -17.82 25.59
N ASN A 179 24.06 -19.15 25.64
CA ASN A 179 24.09 -19.88 26.91
C ASN A 179 25.44 -19.64 27.60
N TRP A 180 25.52 -18.55 28.38
CA TRP A 180 26.75 -18.12 29.06
C TRP A 180 27.24 -19.18 30.05
N TRP A 181 26.33 -19.89 30.71
CA TRP A 181 26.67 -20.96 31.65
C TRP A 181 27.50 -22.08 31.02
N CYS A 182 27.17 -22.49 29.79
CA CYS A 182 27.95 -23.50 29.06
C CYS A 182 29.15 -22.90 28.34
N ARG A 183 29.02 -21.69 27.77
CA ARG A 183 30.12 -20.99 27.09
C ARG A 183 31.28 -20.72 28.07
N ASP A 184 30.97 -20.29 29.29
CA ASP A 184 31.97 -19.85 30.26
C ASP A 184 32.71 -21.03 30.90
N GLN A 185 32.18 -22.26 30.80
CA GLN A 185 32.94 -23.47 31.13
C GLN A 185 34.19 -23.62 30.25
N ASN A 186 34.17 -23.09 29.02
CA ASN A 186 35.34 -23.13 28.14
C ASN A 186 36.52 -22.31 28.70
N PHE A 187 36.29 -21.35 29.62
CA PHE A 187 37.37 -20.62 30.29
C PHE A 187 38.28 -21.51 31.14
N ARG A 188 37.78 -22.66 31.61
CA ARG A 188 38.59 -23.64 32.36
C ARG A 188 39.81 -24.11 31.56
N LYS A 189 39.62 -24.38 30.26
CA LYS A 189 40.72 -24.80 29.35
C LYS A 189 41.81 -23.73 29.25
N TYR A 190 41.41 -22.45 29.20
CA TYR A 190 42.35 -21.34 29.14
C TYR A 190 43.08 -21.15 30.47
N PHE A 191 42.41 -21.33 31.61
CA PHE A 191 43.06 -21.30 32.92
C PHE A 191 44.07 -22.44 33.10
N ASP A 192 43.73 -23.66 32.66
CA ASP A 192 44.64 -24.80 32.73
C ASP A 192 45.86 -24.61 31.80
N MET A 193 45.65 -24.07 30.59
CA MET A 193 46.75 -23.76 29.68
C MET A 193 47.70 -22.70 30.26
N ARG A 194 47.16 -21.64 30.89
CA ARG A 194 47.98 -20.61 31.53
C ARG A 194 48.80 -21.16 32.69
N LYS A 195 48.22 -22.05 33.52
CA LYS A 195 48.94 -22.72 34.61
C LYS A 195 50.07 -23.60 34.09
N ARG A 196 49.88 -24.31 32.98
CA ARG A 196 50.92 -25.15 32.36
C ARG A 196 52.08 -24.34 31.76
N ASN A 197 51.81 -23.11 31.34
CA ASN A 197 52.77 -22.25 30.65
C ASN A 197 53.30 -21.11 31.54
N ASP A 198 53.09 -21.16 32.85
CA ASP A 198 53.48 -20.13 33.84
C ASP A 198 53.05 -18.69 33.45
N ILE A 199 51.94 -18.55 32.73
CA ILE A 199 51.41 -17.25 32.31
C ILE A 199 50.59 -16.65 33.46
N LYS A 200 51.24 -15.77 34.23
CA LYS A 200 50.60 -15.03 35.32
C LYS A 200 49.34 -14.27 34.83
N PRO A 201 48.29 -14.13 35.67
CA PRO A 201 47.17 -13.23 35.38
C PRO A 201 47.69 -11.83 35.06
N ALA A 202 47.00 -11.14 34.15
CA ALA A 202 47.36 -9.75 33.86
C ALA A 202 47.19 -8.95 35.16
N LEU A 203 48.23 -8.21 35.56
CA LEU A 203 48.22 -7.37 36.76
C LEU A 203 47.46 -6.06 36.53
N SER A 204 47.32 -5.64 35.27
CA SER A 204 46.27 -4.73 34.87
C SER A 204 44.95 -5.50 34.97
N GLY A 205 43.98 -4.99 35.73
CA GLY A 205 42.62 -5.54 35.80
C GLY A 205 42.00 -5.79 34.43
N PHE A 206 40.77 -6.32 34.38
CA PHE A 206 40.13 -6.57 33.09
C PHE A 206 40.12 -5.25 32.29
N LYS A 207 40.53 -5.29 31.02
CA LYS A 207 40.60 -4.08 30.17
C LYS A 207 39.28 -3.29 30.19
N ASP A 208 38.16 -4.01 30.37
CA ASP A 208 36.80 -3.46 30.37
C ASP A 208 36.25 -3.20 31.79
N GLU A 209 37.05 -3.36 32.83
CA GLU A 209 36.66 -3.07 34.23
C GLU A 209 36.24 -1.60 34.44
N PRO A 210 36.89 -0.59 33.83
CA PRO A 210 36.40 0.78 33.90
C PRO A 210 35.00 0.95 33.28
N ILE A 211 34.73 0.24 32.17
CA ILE A 211 33.44 0.29 31.47
C ILE A 211 32.34 -0.36 32.33
N TYR A 212 32.64 -1.48 32.98
CA TYR A 212 31.73 -2.14 33.90
C TYR A 212 31.39 -1.24 35.10
N ASN A 213 32.40 -0.62 35.70
CA ASN A 213 32.22 0.30 36.84
C ASN A 213 31.40 1.53 36.45
N GLU A 214 31.61 2.07 35.24
CA GLU A 214 30.83 3.17 34.72
C GLU A 214 29.37 2.79 34.47
N GLN A 215 29.10 1.61 33.89
CA GLN A 215 27.74 1.11 33.69
C GLN A 215 27.01 0.84 35.02
N MET A 216 27.72 0.29 36.01
CA MET A 216 27.17 0.07 37.36
C MET A 216 26.83 1.39 38.04
N ARG A 217 27.70 2.41 37.91
CA ARG A 217 27.43 3.76 38.43
C ARG A 217 26.19 4.37 37.78
N GLN A 218 26.09 4.32 36.45
CA GLN A 218 24.91 4.78 35.74
C GLN A 218 23.66 4.03 36.21
N MET A 219 23.68 2.69 36.28
CA MET A 219 22.52 1.94 36.76
C MET A 219 22.08 2.35 38.16
N GLN A 220 23.01 2.60 39.07
CA GLN A 220 22.73 3.06 40.42
C GLN A 220 22.06 4.44 40.42
N GLU A 221 22.58 5.41 39.65
CA GLU A 221 21.98 6.74 39.51
C GLU A 221 20.53 6.66 38.99
N TRP A 222 20.26 5.76 38.03
CA TRP A 222 18.92 5.52 37.49
C TRP A 222 17.98 4.82 38.48
N ILE A 223 18.51 4.05 39.42
CA ILE A 223 17.75 3.42 40.51
C ILE A 223 17.39 4.49 41.55
N ASP A 224 18.36 5.31 41.96
CA ASP A 224 18.18 6.37 42.94
C ASP A 224 17.16 7.43 42.45
N LEU A 225 17.24 7.83 41.17
CA LEU A 225 16.26 8.72 40.52
C LEU A 225 14.84 8.13 40.47
N ARG A 226 14.71 6.79 40.41
CA ARG A 226 13.41 6.12 40.45
C ARG A 226 12.84 6.11 41.86
N HIS A 227 13.68 5.80 42.85
CA HIS A 227 13.28 5.83 44.25
C HIS A 227 12.88 7.24 44.72
N SER A 228 13.62 8.28 44.31
CA SER A 228 13.32 9.68 44.67
C SER A 228 12.01 10.20 44.07
N LYS A 229 11.54 9.61 42.97
CA LYS A 229 10.24 9.95 42.35
C LYS A 229 9.07 9.19 42.96
N GLN A 230 9.32 8.04 43.58
CA GLN A 230 8.29 7.25 44.27
C GLN A 230 7.97 7.77 45.68
N SER A 231 8.87 8.56 46.29
CA SER A 231 8.68 9.14 47.62
C SER A 231 7.99 10.51 47.63
N LYS A 232 7.45 10.97 46.49
CA LYS A 232 6.61 12.17 46.34
C LYS A 232 5.23 11.75 45.85
#